data_AF-A0A848CJD6-F1
#
_entry.id   AF-A0A848CJD6-F1
#
_cell.length_a   1.000
_cell.length_b   1.000
_cell.length_c   1.000
_cell.angle_alpha   90.00
_cell.angle_beta   90.00
_cell.angle_gamma   90.00
#
_symmetry.space_group_name_H-M   'P 1'
#
loop_
_entity.id
_entity.type
_entity.pdbx_description
1 polymer ?
#
loop_
_entity_poly.entity_id
_entity_poly.type
_entity_poly.pdbx_seq_one_letter_code
_entity_poly.pdbx_strand_id
1 'polypeptide(L)'
;MLPASIEEKLVFFNKEKYIIDDTVVELKEKSKAGKACLTCKLNKETLIFMDPEKNTLPYLDESIKFAKACADKFLFELDTDEKWILHVIEFKKTINTESINKSKRQFVMGIYNARALAGFLNMQLKEIHIYSAYRNDRIDSIQDDSLIQMRSANIDPEALRIIREWKKGKCTLNLDSEETTFIHEKIQLDQDGNGKCVLC
;
A
#
# COMPACT_ATOMS: atom_id res chain seq x y z
N MET A 1 9.89 10.49 -19.13
CA MET A 1 9.55 11.92 -19.04
C MET A 1 8.05 12.02 -18.87
N LEU A 2 7.60 12.70 -17.80
CA LEU A 2 6.17 12.76 -17.47
C LEU A 2 5.42 13.52 -18.57
N PRO A 3 4.12 13.25 -18.78
CA PRO A 3 3.32 14.05 -19.69
C PRO A 3 3.30 15.52 -19.25
N ALA A 4 3.43 16.46 -20.20
CA ALA A 4 3.48 17.90 -19.91
C ALA A 4 2.28 18.40 -19.07
N SER A 5 1.10 17.81 -19.29
CA SER A 5 -0.12 18.11 -18.52
C SER A 5 0.00 17.76 -17.03
N ILE A 6 0.83 16.77 -16.68
CA ILE A 6 1.16 16.44 -15.28
C ILE A 6 2.12 17.48 -14.72
N GLU A 7 3.18 17.81 -15.47
CA GLU A 7 4.21 18.78 -15.05
C GLU A 7 3.62 20.16 -14.76
N GLU A 8 2.70 20.63 -15.62
CA GLU A 8 1.96 21.88 -15.43
C GLU A 8 1.18 21.93 -14.12
N LYS A 9 0.72 20.78 -13.61
CA LYS A 9 -0.05 20.69 -12.36
C LYS A 9 0.82 20.42 -11.14
N LEU A 10 1.95 19.73 -11.32
CA LEU A 10 2.91 19.47 -10.24
C LEU A 10 3.52 20.76 -9.68
N VAL A 11 3.46 21.88 -10.41
CA VAL A 11 3.87 23.19 -9.89
C VAL A 11 3.09 23.64 -8.66
N PHE A 12 1.86 23.12 -8.47
CA PHE A 12 1.02 23.42 -7.30
C PHE A 12 1.35 22.54 -6.08
N PHE A 13 2.16 21.50 -6.25
CA PHE A 13 2.56 20.60 -5.18
C PHE A 13 3.83 21.09 -4.51
N ASN A 14 3.93 20.86 -3.19
CA ASN A 14 5.18 21.07 -2.48
C ASN A 14 6.23 20.05 -2.99
N LYS A 15 7.32 20.55 -3.59
CA LYS A 15 8.40 19.74 -4.18
C LYS A 15 9.12 18.84 -3.18
N GLU A 16 9.00 19.08 -1.88
CA GLU A 16 9.57 18.22 -0.84
C GLU A 16 8.69 17.00 -0.52
N LYS A 17 7.46 16.94 -1.05
CA LYS A 17 6.49 15.87 -0.77
C LYS A 17 6.48 14.75 -1.80
N TYR A 18 7.14 14.96 -2.94
CA TYR A 18 7.20 13.96 -3.99
C TYR A 18 8.59 13.87 -4.62
N ILE A 19 8.84 12.74 -5.28
CA ILE A 19 10.04 12.47 -6.07
C ILE A 19 9.58 11.91 -7.42
N ILE A 20 10.37 12.15 -8.47
CA ILE A 20 10.21 11.49 -9.76
C ILE A 20 11.50 10.73 -10.02
N ASP A 21 11.39 9.43 -10.30
CA ASP A 21 12.53 8.56 -10.58
C ASP A 21 12.09 7.42 -11.51
N ASP A 22 13.02 6.81 -12.23
CA ASP A 22 12.80 5.70 -13.17
C ASP A 22 13.80 4.55 -12.98
N THR A 23 14.64 4.62 -11.94
CA THR A 23 15.70 3.65 -11.66
C THR A 23 15.52 2.95 -10.32
N VAL A 24 15.80 3.64 -9.22
CA VAL A 24 15.84 3.09 -7.87
C VAL A 24 15.48 4.16 -6.86
N VAL A 25 14.54 3.84 -5.96
CA VAL A 25 14.17 4.72 -4.85
C VAL A 25 14.28 4.00 -3.51
N GLU A 26 14.67 4.73 -2.48
CA GLU A 26 14.63 4.24 -1.09
C GLU A 26 13.39 4.79 -0.36
N LEU A 27 12.44 3.90 -0.09
CA LEU A 27 11.24 4.20 0.68
C LEU A 27 11.53 3.97 2.17
N LYS A 28 11.61 5.06 2.93
CA LYS A 28 11.97 5.04 4.35
C LYS A 28 10.76 5.34 5.23
N GLU A 29 10.62 4.59 6.31
CA GLU A 29 9.73 4.91 7.43
C GLU A 29 10.59 5.15 8.67
N LYS A 30 10.51 6.35 9.25
CA LYS A 30 11.11 6.68 10.54
C LYS A 30 10.01 6.66 11.60
N SER A 31 9.69 5.48 12.13
CA SER A 31 8.76 5.38 13.27
C SER A 31 9.50 5.10 14.57
N LYS A 32 8.82 5.38 15.70
CA LYS A 32 9.30 5.02 17.05
C LYS A 32 9.51 3.50 17.21
N ALA A 33 8.89 2.68 16.35
CA ALA A 33 8.91 1.21 16.44
C ALA A 33 10.08 0.55 15.69
N GLY A 34 10.86 1.33 14.96
CA GLY A 34 12.03 0.89 14.18
C GLY A 34 12.06 1.52 12.79
N LYS A 35 13.25 1.66 12.21
CA LYS A 35 13.46 2.19 10.85
C LYS A 35 13.12 1.10 9.82
N ALA A 36 12.25 1.37 8.86
CA ALA A 36 12.12 0.54 7.67
C ALA A 36 12.75 1.24 6.47
N CYS A 37 13.42 0.48 5.61
CA CYS A 37 14.03 0.96 4.39
C CYS A 37 13.83 -0.06 3.27
N LEU A 38 12.95 0.25 2.32
CA LEU A 38 12.73 -0.58 1.15
C LEU A 38 13.39 0.06 -0.06
N THR A 39 14.35 -0.62 -0.67
CA THR A 39 14.93 -0.23 -1.95
C THR A 39 14.08 -0.81 -3.07
N CYS A 40 13.36 0.05 -3.78
CA CYS A 40 12.53 -0.34 -4.92
C CYS A 40 13.30 -0.10 -6.21
N LYS A 41 13.43 -1.13 -7.05
CA LYS A 41 13.80 -0.95 -8.45
C LYS A 41 12.55 -0.58 -9.24
N LEU A 42 12.65 0.51 -9.98
CA LEU A 42 11.62 1.04 -10.86
C LEU A 42 11.91 0.56 -12.28
N ASN A 43 10.86 0.23 -13.02
CA ASN A 43 10.98 -0.20 -14.42
C ASN A 43 10.61 0.92 -15.39
N LYS A 44 9.84 1.90 -14.91
CA LYS A 44 9.37 3.04 -15.67
C LYS A 44 9.41 4.28 -14.79
N GLU A 45 9.22 5.43 -15.43
CA GLU A 45 9.13 6.68 -14.71
C GLU A 45 7.93 6.69 -13.75
N THR A 46 8.22 7.09 -12.53
CA THR A 46 7.32 6.94 -11.40
C THR A 46 7.25 8.23 -10.60
N LEU A 47 6.03 8.73 -10.35
CA LEU A 47 5.79 9.81 -9.40
C LEU A 47 5.51 9.23 -8.01
N ILE A 48 6.30 9.63 -7.03
CA ILE A 48 6.37 8.97 -5.71
C ILE A 48 5.98 9.96 -4.63
N PHE A 49 4.95 9.66 -3.85
CA PHE A 49 4.59 10.42 -2.65
C PHE A 49 5.11 9.72 -1.41
N MET A 50 5.99 10.42 -0.67
CA MET A 50 6.79 9.81 0.39
C MET A 50 6.09 9.73 1.75
N ASP A 51 5.09 10.55 2.01
CA ASP A 51 4.36 10.55 3.29
C ASP A 51 2.87 10.92 3.12
N PRO A 52 2.10 10.23 2.26
CA PRO A 52 0.69 10.54 2.05
C PRO A 52 -0.17 10.43 3.32
N GLU A 53 0.24 9.64 4.31
CA GLU A 53 -0.44 9.51 5.61
C GLU A 53 -0.46 10.79 6.43
N LYS A 54 0.48 11.71 6.17
CA LYS A 54 0.52 13.05 6.78
C LYS A 54 -0.27 14.08 5.96
N ASN A 55 -0.76 13.70 4.78
CA ASN A 55 -1.35 14.59 3.79
C ASN A 55 -2.68 14.01 3.25
N THR A 56 -3.47 13.36 4.11
CA THR A 56 -4.84 12.94 3.77
C THR A 56 -5.75 14.14 3.53
N LEU A 57 -6.79 13.97 2.72
CA LEU A 57 -7.78 15.01 2.44
C LEU A 57 -8.28 15.71 3.73
N PRO A 58 -8.20 17.05 3.81
CA PRO A 58 -8.54 17.79 5.03
C PRO A 58 -10.04 17.75 5.36
N TYR A 59 -10.89 17.42 4.39
CA TYR A 59 -12.34 17.31 4.54
C TYR A 59 -12.80 16.03 5.28
N LEU A 60 -11.90 15.09 5.53
CA LEU A 60 -12.23 13.85 6.26
C LEU A 60 -12.36 14.13 7.76
N ASP A 61 -13.43 13.62 8.35
CA ASP A 61 -13.75 13.80 9.78
C ASP A 61 -12.87 12.92 10.67
N GLU A 62 -12.02 13.55 11.49
CA GLU A 62 -11.12 12.87 12.42
C GLU A 62 -11.84 12.16 13.57
N SER A 63 -13.08 12.55 13.87
CA SER A 63 -13.89 11.88 14.89
C SER A 63 -14.37 10.50 14.41
N ILE A 64 -14.45 10.28 13.09
CA ILE A 64 -14.79 8.99 12.50
C ILE A 64 -13.55 8.10 12.51
N LYS A 65 -13.65 6.99 13.25
CA LYS A 65 -12.58 6.02 13.40
C LYS A 65 -12.08 5.55 12.03
N PHE A 66 -10.78 5.71 11.79
CA PHE A 66 -10.07 5.33 10.56
C PHE A 66 -10.38 6.17 9.30
N ALA A 67 -11.15 7.25 9.39
CA ALA A 67 -11.42 8.09 8.21
C ALA A 67 -10.14 8.66 7.59
N LYS A 68 -9.11 8.96 8.41
CA LYS A 68 -7.77 9.37 7.93
C LYS A 68 -6.73 8.26 7.97
N ALA A 69 -7.14 6.99 8.03
CA ALA A 69 -6.19 5.91 7.82
C ALA A 69 -5.58 6.05 6.43
N CYS A 70 -4.30 5.79 6.28
CA CYS A 70 -3.63 5.88 4.99
C CYS A 70 -2.46 4.92 4.97
N ALA A 71 -2.09 4.49 3.77
CA ALA A 71 -0.86 3.75 3.55
C ALA A 71 0.34 4.70 3.60
N ASP A 72 1.53 4.14 3.84
CA ASP A 72 2.74 4.93 4.04
C ASP A 72 3.35 5.52 2.77
N LYS A 73 3.09 4.94 1.59
CA LYS A 73 3.65 5.40 0.31
C LYS A 73 2.68 5.17 -0.83
N PHE A 74 2.69 6.10 -1.79
CA PHE A 74 2.06 5.93 -3.10
C PHE A 74 3.09 6.11 -4.19
N LEU A 75 3.08 5.22 -5.17
CA LEU A 75 3.90 5.32 -6.37
C LEU A 75 2.97 5.21 -7.58
N PHE A 76 3.01 6.20 -8.45
CA PHE A 76 2.27 6.21 -9.71
C PHE A 76 3.27 5.92 -10.83
N GLU A 77 3.26 4.69 -11.35
CA GLU A 77 4.11 4.28 -12.46
C GLU A 77 3.40 4.59 -13.80
N LEU A 78 4.07 5.30 -14.71
CA LEU A 78 3.55 5.61 -16.03
C LEU A 78 3.76 4.42 -16.97
N ASP A 79 2.67 3.86 -17.48
CA ASP A 79 2.73 2.75 -18.43
C ASP A 79 2.69 3.21 -19.90
N THR A 80 2.96 2.28 -20.82
CA THR A 80 3.13 2.55 -22.26
C THR A 80 1.89 3.08 -22.97
N ASP A 81 0.69 2.92 -22.39
CA ASP A 81 -0.57 3.44 -22.92
C ASP A 81 -0.98 4.79 -22.30
N GLU A 82 -0.02 5.51 -21.71
CA GLU A 82 -0.21 6.78 -20.98
C GLU A 82 -1.17 6.69 -19.78
N LYS A 83 -1.47 5.46 -19.35
CA LYS A 83 -2.21 5.19 -18.12
C LYS A 83 -1.27 4.84 -17.00
N TRP A 84 -1.80 4.92 -15.78
CA TRP A 84 -1.02 4.84 -14.56
C TRP A 84 -1.34 3.60 -13.78
N ILE A 85 -0.30 2.96 -13.27
CA ILE A 85 -0.38 1.88 -12.29
C ILE A 85 -0.13 2.51 -10.92
N LEU A 86 -1.06 2.33 -9.99
CA LEU A 86 -0.92 2.80 -8.62
C LEU A 86 -0.38 1.67 -7.74
N HIS A 87 0.79 1.89 -7.14
CA HIS A 87 1.35 1.03 -6.11
C HIS A 87 1.12 1.66 -4.73
N VAL A 88 0.46 0.94 -3.83
CA VAL A 88 0.15 1.38 -2.46
C VAL A 88 0.93 0.51 -1.48
N ILE A 89 1.85 1.11 -0.73
CA ILE A 89 2.77 0.36 0.15
C ILE A 89 2.51 0.72 1.61
N GLU A 90 2.33 -0.31 2.43
CA GLU A 90 2.24 -0.22 3.89
C GLU A 90 3.38 -0.99 4.54
N PHE A 91 4.08 -0.34 5.47
CA PHE A 91 5.12 -0.96 6.28
C PHE A 91 4.54 -1.53 7.58
N LYS A 92 5.01 -2.72 7.96
CA LYS A 92 4.61 -3.38 9.23
C LYS A 92 5.80 -4.03 9.91
N LYS A 93 5.96 -3.81 11.21
CA LYS A 93 6.93 -4.60 11.99
C LYS A 93 6.57 -6.09 12.03
N THR A 94 5.28 -6.39 12.15
CA THR A 94 4.75 -7.74 12.26
C THR A 94 3.44 -7.85 11.49
N ILE A 95 3.30 -8.94 10.75
CA ILE A 95 2.07 -9.36 10.11
C ILE A 95 1.37 -10.41 10.97
N ASN A 96 0.14 -10.12 11.37
CA ASN A 96 -0.84 -11.01 11.96
C ASN A 96 -2.25 -10.59 11.48
N THR A 97 -3.30 -11.28 11.91
CA THR A 97 -4.67 -10.99 11.48
C THR A 97 -5.13 -9.57 11.82
N GLU A 98 -4.79 -9.08 13.01
CA GLU A 98 -5.12 -7.72 13.44
C GLU A 98 -4.40 -6.64 12.61
N SER A 99 -3.08 -6.81 12.38
CA SER A 99 -2.28 -5.87 11.63
C SER A 99 -2.70 -5.81 10.17
N ILE A 100 -3.06 -6.96 9.56
CA ILE A 100 -3.61 -6.98 8.21
C ILE A 100 -4.97 -6.31 8.18
N ASN A 101 -5.86 -6.58 9.14
CA ASN A 101 -7.16 -5.92 9.20
C ASN A 101 -7.00 -4.38 9.29
N LYS A 102 -5.99 -3.90 10.02
CA LYS A 102 -5.63 -2.48 10.03
C LYS A 102 -5.10 -2.01 8.67
N SER A 103 -4.19 -2.76 8.04
CA SER A 103 -3.69 -2.47 6.69
C SER A 103 -4.81 -2.39 5.66
N LYS A 104 -5.83 -3.27 5.71
CA LYS A 104 -7.00 -3.22 4.81
C LYS A 104 -7.69 -1.85 4.85
N ARG A 105 -7.85 -1.26 6.04
CA ARG A 105 -8.43 0.09 6.20
C ARG A 105 -7.51 1.18 5.65
N GLN A 106 -6.20 1.04 5.89
CA GLN A 106 -5.18 1.95 5.35
C GLN A 106 -5.11 1.89 3.83
N PHE A 107 -5.25 0.71 3.22
CA PHE A 107 -5.33 0.54 1.78
C PHE A 107 -6.60 1.16 1.21
N VAL A 108 -7.77 0.91 1.80
CA VAL A 108 -9.04 1.50 1.31
C VAL A 108 -8.97 3.02 1.30
N MET A 109 -8.66 3.63 2.44
CA MET A 109 -8.59 5.09 2.55
C MET A 109 -7.39 5.67 1.81
N GLY A 110 -6.28 4.92 1.72
CA GLY A 110 -5.12 5.26 0.92
C GLY A 110 -5.43 5.31 -0.57
N ILE A 111 -6.20 4.34 -1.09
CA ILE A 111 -6.66 4.33 -2.50
C ILE A 111 -7.55 5.53 -2.79
N TYR A 112 -8.47 5.90 -1.89
CA TYR A 112 -9.26 7.12 -2.07
C TYR A 112 -8.40 8.39 -2.09
N ASN A 113 -7.41 8.47 -1.19
CA ASN A 113 -6.48 9.60 -1.17
C ASN A 113 -5.64 9.67 -2.47
N ALA A 114 -5.12 8.53 -2.93
CA ALA A 114 -4.37 8.41 -4.17
C ALA A 114 -5.24 8.74 -5.41
N ARG A 115 -6.51 8.32 -5.43
CA ARG A 115 -7.47 8.70 -6.48
C ARG A 115 -7.72 10.20 -6.52
N ALA A 116 -7.75 10.88 -5.37
CA ALA A 116 -7.87 12.34 -5.35
C ALA A 116 -6.63 13.04 -5.92
N LEU A 117 -5.43 12.55 -5.58
CA LEU A 117 -4.17 13.02 -6.19
C LEU A 117 -4.17 12.81 -7.71
N ALA A 118 -4.53 11.60 -8.16
CA ALA A 118 -4.63 11.23 -9.56
C ALA A 118 -5.64 12.11 -10.31
N GLY A 119 -6.82 12.35 -9.72
CA GLY A 119 -7.85 13.21 -10.30
C GLY A 119 -7.37 14.65 -10.47
N PHE A 120 -6.70 15.23 -9.45
CA PHE A 120 -6.11 16.57 -9.58
C PHE A 120 -5.10 16.61 -10.71
N LEU A 121 -4.17 15.64 -10.74
CA LEU A 121 -3.13 15.52 -11.75
C LEU A 121 -3.65 15.12 -13.13
N ASN A 122 -4.93 14.73 -13.28
CA ASN A 122 -5.50 14.17 -14.51
C ASN A 122 -4.80 12.88 -14.98
N MET A 123 -4.52 12.00 -14.02
CA MET A 123 -4.00 10.65 -14.26
C MET A 123 -5.15 9.65 -14.43
N GLN A 124 -5.16 8.91 -15.53
CA GLN A 124 -6.05 7.78 -15.71
C GLN A 124 -5.42 6.53 -15.09
N LEU A 125 -5.92 6.10 -13.93
CA LEU A 125 -5.50 4.85 -13.30
C LEU A 125 -6.09 3.66 -14.06
N LYS A 126 -5.27 2.65 -14.35
CA LYS A 126 -5.72 1.39 -14.93
C LYS A 126 -5.63 0.20 -13.99
N GLU A 127 -4.64 0.21 -13.09
CA GLU A 127 -4.36 -0.90 -12.19
C GLU A 127 -3.94 -0.36 -10.82
N ILE A 128 -4.19 -1.18 -9.80
CA ILE A 128 -3.79 -0.91 -8.43
C ILE A 128 -3.12 -2.16 -7.88
N HIS A 129 -1.90 -2.00 -7.38
CA HIS A 129 -1.12 -3.03 -6.71
C HIS A 129 -0.92 -2.61 -5.26
N ILE A 130 -1.08 -3.56 -4.34
CA ILE A 130 -0.91 -3.30 -2.90
C ILE A 130 0.23 -4.13 -2.35
N TYR A 131 0.98 -3.54 -1.43
CA TYR A 131 2.19 -4.13 -0.89
C TYR A 131 2.17 -4.05 0.63
N SER A 132 2.55 -5.15 1.29
CA SER A 132 2.96 -5.13 2.68
C SER A 132 4.47 -5.37 2.76
N ALA A 133 5.21 -4.38 3.25
CA ALA A 133 6.63 -4.52 3.58
C ALA A 133 6.78 -4.82 5.07
N TYR A 134 7.28 -6.00 5.44
CA TYR A 134 7.24 -6.46 6.83
C TYR A 134 8.45 -7.25 7.31
N ARG A 135 8.77 -7.19 8.61
CA ARG A 135 9.89 -7.99 9.17
C ARG A 135 9.48 -9.39 9.59
N ASN A 136 8.39 -9.48 10.35
CA ASN A 136 7.95 -10.74 10.96
C ASN A 136 6.60 -11.18 10.41
N ASP A 137 6.50 -12.42 9.97
CA ASP A 137 5.23 -13.05 9.57
C ASP A 137 4.78 -14.05 10.63
N ARG A 138 3.63 -13.80 11.27
CA ARG A 138 3.01 -14.75 12.22
C ARG A 138 1.87 -15.54 11.61
N ILE A 139 1.50 -15.27 10.36
CA ILE A 139 0.47 -16.00 9.63
C ILE A 139 1.08 -17.20 8.92
N ASP A 140 2.28 -17.06 8.38
CA ASP A 140 2.95 -18.14 7.64
C ASP A 140 3.23 -19.37 8.52
N SER A 141 3.46 -19.16 9.82
CA SER A 141 3.62 -20.23 10.81
C SER A 141 2.33 -21.02 11.10
N ILE A 142 1.16 -20.55 10.66
CA ILE A 142 -0.12 -21.22 10.90
C ILE A 142 -0.26 -22.35 9.88
N GLN A 143 -0.26 -23.61 10.34
CA GLN A 143 -0.44 -24.77 9.47
C GLN A 143 -1.90 -24.90 8.98
N ASP A 144 -2.10 -25.61 7.87
CA ASP A 144 -3.44 -25.78 7.30
C ASP A 144 -4.35 -26.65 8.19
N ASP A 145 -3.80 -27.65 8.86
CA ASP A 145 -4.52 -28.44 9.87
C ASP A 145 -5.00 -27.57 11.03
N SER A 146 -4.19 -26.58 11.42
CA SER A 146 -4.60 -25.58 12.42
C SER A 146 -5.79 -24.76 11.92
N LEU A 147 -5.84 -24.39 10.64
CA LEU A 147 -6.99 -23.66 10.07
C LEU A 147 -8.29 -24.48 10.09
N ILE A 148 -8.20 -25.79 9.85
CA ILE A 148 -9.35 -26.69 9.95
C ILE A 148 -9.84 -26.73 11.39
N GLN A 149 -8.94 -26.91 12.36
CA GLN A 149 -9.28 -26.89 13.78
C GLN A 149 -9.88 -25.55 14.22
N MET A 150 -9.32 -24.43 13.76
CA MET A 150 -9.84 -23.09 14.05
C MET A 150 -11.27 -22.89 13.50
N ARG A 151 -11.58 -23.45 12.32
CA ARG A 151 -12.96 -23.44 11.78
C ARG A 151 -13.90 -24.25 12.65
N SER A 152 -13.50 -25.46 13.04
CA SER A 152 -14.30 -26.31 13.94
C SER A 152 -14.52 -25.67 15.31
N ALA A 153 -13.61 -24.81 15.74
CA ALA A 153 -13.69 -24.06 16.99
C ALA A 153 -14.47 -22.73 16.89
N ASN A 154 -15.15 -22.43 15.77
CA ASN A 154 -15.89 -21.18 15.55
C ASN A 154 -15.05 -19.90 15.74
N ILE A 155 -13.77 -19.93 15.34
CA ILE A 155 -12.96 -18.70 15.32
C ILE A 155 -13.52 -17.69 14.30
N ASP A 156 -13.31 -16.40 14.59
CA ASP A 156 -13.66 -15.26 13.75
C ASP A 156 -13.47 -15.55 12.23
N PRO A 157 -14.57 -15.56 11.45
CA PRO A 157 -14.53 -15.80 10.01
C PRO A 157 -13.62 -14.82 9.25
N GLU A 158 -13.51 -13.55 9.70
CA GLU A 158 -12.66 -12.56 9.05
C GLU A 158 -11.18 -12.88 9.28
N ALA A 159 -10.79 -13.29 10.50
CA ALA A 159 -9.44 -13.76 10.77
C ALA A 159 -9.06 -14.96 9.87
N LEU A 160 -9.96 -15.93 9.68
CA LEU A 160 -9.76 -17.07 8.79
C LEU A 160 -9.70 -16.68 7.31
N ARG A 161 -10.44 -15.64 6.90
CA ARG A 161 -10.38 -15.07 5.55
C ARG A 161 -9.03 -14.40 5.33
N ILE A 162 -8.59 -13.55 6.25
CA ILE A 162 -7.29 -12.87 6.21
C ILE A 162 -6.13 -13.86 6.07
N ILE A 163 -6.11 -14.94 6.87
CA ILE A 163 -5.03 -15.93 6.79
C ILE A 163 -4.99 -16.58 5.39
N ARG A 164 -6.16 -16.94 4.83
CA ARG A 164 -6.25 -17.53 3.49
C ARG A 164 -5.81 -16.56 2.40
N GLU A 165 -6.26 -15.32 2.46
CA GLU A 165 -5.91 -14.27 1.51
C GLU A 165 -4.40 -14.01 1.53
N TRP A 166 -3.82 -13.83 2.72
CA TRP A 166 -2.38 -13.63 2.91
C TRP A 166 -1.53 -14.78 2.34
N LYS A 167 -1.89 -16.04 2.64
CA LYS A 167 -1.20 -17.22 2.10
C LYS A 167 -1.27 -17.28 0.58
N LYS A 168 -2.35 -16.78 -0.03
CA LYS A 168 -2.57 -16.78 -1.48
C LYS A 168 -2.05 -15.53 -2.19
N GLY A 169 -1.42 -14.59 -1.48
CA GLY A 169 -0.97 -13.32 -2.07
C GLY A 169 -2.14 -12.47 -2.59
N LYS A 170 -3.25 -12.45 -1.85
CA LYS A 170 -4.46 -11.69 -2.18
C LYS A 170 -4.87 -10.82 -1.01
N CYS A 171 -5.63 -9.77 -1.29
CA CYS A 171 -6.34 -9.00 -0.28
C CYS A 171 -7.65 -8.52 -0.87
N THR A 172 -8.77 -8.83 -0.22
CA THR A 172 -10.06 -8.29 -0.64
C THR A 172 -10.40 -7.05 0.16
N LEU A 173 -10.68 -5.95 -0.54
CA LEU A 173 -11.06 -4.67 0.04
C LEU A 173 -12.49 -4.34 -0.35
N ASN A 174 -13.22 -3.67 0.54
CA ASN A 174 -14.49 -3.05 0.18
C ASN A 174 -14.20 -1.61 -0.30
N LEU A 175 -14.33 -1.40 -1.61
CA LEU A 175 -14.10 -0.14 -2.30
C LEU A 175 -15.34 0.19 -3.12
N ASP A 176 -15.80 1.44 -3.07
CA ASP A 176 -16.96 1.90 -3.85
C ASP A 176 -18.24 1.08 -3.60
N SER A 177 -18.38 0.51 -2.40
CA SER A 177 -19.44 -0.44 -2.00
C SER A 177 -19.38 -1.81 -2.67
N GLU A 178 -18.25 -2.17 -3.26
CA GLU A 178 -17.99 -3.46 -3.90
C GLU A 178 -16.79 -4.16 -3.27
N GLU A 179 -16.85 -5.51 -3.19
CA GLU A 179 -15.68 -6.30 -2.79
C GLU A 179 -14.74 -6.51 -3.98
N THR A 180 -13.61 -5.82 -3.97
CA THR A 180 -12.56 -5.95 -4.99
C THR A 180 -11.37 -6.72 -4.42
N THR A 181 -10.89 -7.74 -5.15
CA THR A 181 -9.72 -8.52 -4.74
C THR A 181 -8.49 -8.09 -5.52
N PHE A 182 -7.46 -7.66 -4.80
CA PHE A 182 -6.18 -7.23 -5.35
C PHE A 182 -5.13 -8.31 -5.19
N ILE A 183 -4.13 -8.29 -6.08
CA ILE A 183 -2.86 -8.96 -5.85
C ILE A 183 -2.20 -8.27 -4.66
N HIS A 184 -1.77 -9.06 -3.67
CA HIS A 184 -1.11 -8.56 -2.47
C HIS A 184 0.33 -9.03 -2.43
N GLU A 185 1.21 -8.11 -2.79
CA GLU A 185 2.64 -8.33 -2.81
C GLU A 185 3.23 -8.27 -1.40
N LYS A 186 4.03 -9.30 -1.09
CA LYS A 186 4.59 -9.53 0.24
C LYS A 186 6.09 -9.32 0.18
N ILE A 187 6.58 -8.28 0.86
CA ILE A 187 8.00 -7.95 0.88
C ILE A 187 8.54 -8.17 2.28
N GLN A 188 9.28 -9.25 2.48
CA GLN A 188 9.92 -9.50 3.76
C GLN A 188 11.21 -8.67 3.89
N LEU A 189 11.27 -7.90 4.97
CA LEU A 189 12.41 -7.09 5.39
C LEU A 189 13.31 -7.91 6.32
N ASP A 190 14.60 -7.60 6.33
CA ASP A 190 15.56 -8.16 7.28
C ASP A 190 15.35 -7.64 8.72
N GLN A 191 16.18 -8.13 9.64
CA GLN A 191 16.10 -7.76 11.06
C GLN A 191 16.39 -6.27 11.31
N ASP A 192 17.24 -5.66 10.47
CA ASP A 192 17.56 -4.23 10.49
C ASP A 192 16.45 -3.38 9.85
N GLY A 193 15.48 -4.02 9.19
CA GLY A 193 14.35 -3.39 8.52
C GLY A 193 14.64 -3.00 7.08
N ASN A 194 15.66 -3.55 6.45
CA ASN A 194 15.96 -3.31 5.04
C ASN A 194 15.33 -4.39 4.16
N GLY A 195 14.89 -4.00 2.97
CA GLY A 195 14.36 -4.93 1.98
C GLY A 195 14.57 -4.42 0.57
N LYS A 196 14.32 -5.29 -0.40
CA LYS A 196 14.39 -4.95 -1.82
C LYS A 196 13.16 -5.48 -2.54
N CYS A 197 12.65 -4.72 -3.49
CA CYS A 197 11.64 -5.21 -4.44
C CYS A 197 11.86 -4.61 -5.82
N VAL A 198 11.19 -5.19 -6.81
CA VAL A 198 10.98 -4.61 -8.13
C VAL A 198 9.50 -4.28 -8.18
N LEU A 199 9.12 -3.08 -8.65
CA LEU A 199 7.71 -2.81 -8.91
C LEU A 199 7.24 -3.68 -10.08
N CYS A 200 6.17 -4.43 -9.84
CA CYS A 200 5.55 -5.33 -10.80
C CYS A 200 4.39 -4.63 -11.51
#